data_AF-I2NG90-F1
#
_entry.id   AF-I2NG90-F1
#
_cell.length_a   1.000
_cell.length_b   1.000
_cell.length_c   1.000
_cell.angle_alpha   90.00
_cell.angle_beta   90.00
_cell.angle_gamma   90.00
#
_symmetry.space_group_name_H-M   'P 1'
#
loop_
_entity.id
_entity.type
_entity.pdbx_description
1 polymer ?
#
loop_
_entity_poly.entity_id
_entity_poly.type
_entity_poly.pdbx_seq_one_letter_code
_entity_poly.pdbx_strand_id
1 'polypeptide(L)' 'MLATGDAIIIEHTQNDAYWADGGDGSGKNKLGLLLMQVREELKNSSL' A
#
# COMPACT_ATOMS: atom_id res chain seq x y z
N MET A 1 -2.15 -10.44 2.44
CA MET A 1 -0.93 -9.61 2.36
C MET A 1 0.16 -10.31 1.55
N LEU A 2 0.73 -11.45 1.95
CA LEU A 2 1.72 -12.17 1.10
C LEU A 2 1.18 -12.59 -0.28
N ALA A 3 -0.10 -12.96 -0.35
CA ALA A 3 -0.77 -13.35 -1.60
C ALA A 3 -0.88 -12.24 -2.65
N THR A 4 -0.65 -10.96 -2.30
CA THR A 4 -0.62 -9.87 -3.29
C THR A 4 0.67 -9.89 -4.11
N GLY A 5 1.64 -10.75 -3.78
CA GLY A 5 2.91 -10.87 -4.49
C GLY A 5 3.65 -9.54 -4.51
N ASP A 6 4.03 -9.09 -5.71
CA ASP A 6 4.70 -7.80 -5.93
C ASP A 6 3.76 -6.71 -6.47
N ALA A 7 2.45 -6.96 -6.44
CA ALA A 7 1.46 -5.96 -6.85
C ALA A 7 1.55 -4.71 -5.96
N ILE A 8 1.32 -3.55 -6.59
CA ILE A 8 1.19 -2.27 -5.90
C ILE A 8 -0.17 -2.24 -5.20
N ILE A 9 -0.17 -1.85 -3.92
CA ILE A 9 -1.40 -1.70 -3.14
C ILE A 9 -1.77 -0.22 -3.16
N ILE A 10 -2.99 0.07 -3.59
CA ILE A 10 -3.56 1.42 -3.62
C ILE A 10 -4.99 1.32 -3.10
N GLU A 11 -5.30 2.12 -2.09
CA GLU A 11 -6.70 2.37 -1.72
C GLU A 11 -7.24 3.47 -2.63
N HIS A 12 -8.38 3.22 -3.28
CA HIS A 12 -9.02 4.18 -4.17
C HIS A 12 -10.15 4.91 -3.46
N THR A 13 -9.95 6.18 -3.11
CA THR A 13 -10.99 7.02 -2.48
C THR A 13 -10.72 8.51 -2.61
N GLN A 14 -11.77 9.27 -2.91
CA GLN A 14 -11.72 10.75 -2.97
C GLN A 14 -11.62 11.41 -1.60
N ASN A 15 -11.91 10.68 -0.53
CA ASN A 15 -12.04 11.25 0.81
C ASN A 15 -10.71 11.33 1.58
N ASP A 16 -9.64 10.72 1.06
CA ASP A 16 -8.34 10.70 1.73
C ASP A 16 -7.17 10.76 0.73
N ALA A 17 -6.59 11.95 0.57
CA ALA A 17 -5.40 12.14 -0.26
C ALA A 17 -4.08 11.83 0.48
N TYR A 18 -4.10 11.57 1.79
CA TYR A 18 -2.88 11.27 2.55
C TYR A 18 -2.63 9.77 2.64
N TRP A 19 -3.62 8.99 3.04
CA TRP A 19 -3.49 7.54 3.16
C TRP A 19 -3.79 6.79 1.86
N ALA A 20 -4.68 7.33 1.03
CA ALA A 20 -5.12 6.74 -0.22
C ALA A 20 -4.70 7.59 -1.44
N ASP A 21 -5.32 7.36 -2.60
CA ASP A 21 -4.99 7.98 -3.88
C ASP A 21 -5.74 9.28 -4.20
N GLY A 22 -6.62 9.75 -3.31
CA GLY A 22 -7.44 10.94 -3.56
C GLY A 22 -8.50 10.77 -4.64
N GLY A 23 -8.74 9.54 -5.13
CA GLY A 23 -9.74 9.20 -6.13
C GLY A 23 -9.39 9.60 -7.56
N ASP A 24 -8.32 10.36 -7.75
CA ASP A 24 -7.78 10.78 -9.05
C ASP A 24 -6.31 10.37 -9.24
N GLY A 25 -5.72 9.69 -8.25
CA GLY A 25 -4.32 9.27 -8.25
C GLY A 25 -3.35 10.33 -7.72
N SER A 26 -3.81 11.51 -7.29
CA SER A 26 -2.96 12.57 -6.74
C SER A 26 -2.55 12.34 -5.28
N GLY A 27 -3.22 11.42 -4.59
CA GLY A 27 -2.97 11.11 -3.19
C GLY A 27 -1.63 10.40 -2.94
N LYS A 28 -1.18 10.43 -1.68
CA LYS A 28 0.14 9.95 -1.26
C LYS A 28 0.24 8.44 -1.07
N ASN A 29 -0.89 7.73 -1.04
CA ASN A 29 -0.97 6.28 -0.84
C ASN A 29 -0.11 5.77 0.35
N LYS A 30 -0.13 6.48 1.49
CA LYS A 30 0.69 6.10 2.65
C LYS A 30 0.32 4.73 3.21
N LEU A 31 -0.95 4.33 3.09
CA LEU A 31 -1.42 3.02 3.55
C LEU A 31 -0.82 1.91 2.69
N GLY A 32 -0.94 2.03 1.37
CA GLY A 32 -0.36 1.08 0.43
C GLY A 32 1.15 0.93 0.61
N LEU A 33 1.88 2.06 0.75
CA LEU A 33 3.32 2.06 1.00
C LEU A 33 3.69 1.32 2.30
N LEU A 34 2.97 1.59 3.40
CA LEU A 34 3.22 0.91 4.67
C LEU A 34 2.95 -0.59 4.58
N LEU A 35 1.85 -1.00 3.95
CA LEU A 35 1.52 -2.41 3.76
C LEU A 35 2.56 -3.15 2.91
N MET A 36 3.11 -2.49 1.89
CA MET A 36 4.19 -3.04 1.08
C MET A 36 5.50 -3.14 1.87
N GLN A 37 5.82 -2.16 2.73
CA GLN A 37 6.96 -2.26 3.63
C GLN A 37 6.82 -3.45 4.59
N VAL A 38 5.66 -3.58 5.26
CA VAL A 38 5.38 -4.71 6.17
C VAL A 38 5.45 -6.04 5.40
N ARG A 39 5.04 -6.08 4.12
CA ARG A 39 5.17 -7.27 3.27
C ARG A 39 6.63 -7.71 3.11
N GLU A 40 7.52 -6.78 2.83
CA GLU A 40 8.94 -7.09 2.72
C GLU A 40 9.54 -7.51 4.06
N GLU A 41 9.15 -6.85 5.16
CA GLU A 41 9.57 -7.25 6.51
C GLU A 41 9.12 -8.68 6.86
N LEU A 42 7.88 -9.07 6.53
CA LEU A 42 7.40 -10.43 6.76
C LEU A 42 8.08 -11.47 5.86
N LYS A 43 8.33 -11.15 4.59
CA LYS A 43 9.09 -12.02 3.68
C LYS A 43 10.49 -12.29 4.23
N ASN A 44 11.15 -11.25 4.76
CA ASN A 44 12.51 -11.34 5.31
C ASN A 44 12.57 -11.97 6.69
N SER A 45 11.49 -11.89 7.48
CA SER A 45 11.41 -12.51 8.82
C SER A 45 11.06 -14.00 8.78
N SER A 46 10.72 -14.53 7.60
CA SER A 46 10.36 -15.94 7.37
C SER A 46 11.54 -16.76 6.79
N LEU A 47 12.74 -16.16 6.77
CA LEU A 47 14.05 -16.76 6.47
C LEU A 47 14.84 -16.93 7.77
#